data_AF-A0AA38C1N7-F1
#
_entry.id   AF-A0AA38C1N7-F1
#
_cell.length_a   1.000
_cell.length_b   1.000
_cell.length_c   1.000
_cell.angle_alpha   90.00
_cell.angle_beta   90.00
_cell.angle_gamma   90.00
#
_symmetry.space_group_name_H-M   'P 1'
#
loop_
_entity.id
_entity.type
_entity.pdbx_description
1 polymer ?
#
loop_
_entity_poly.entity_id
_entity_poly.type
_entity_poly.pdbx_seq_one_letter_code
_entity_poly.pdbx_strand_id
1 'polypeptide(L)'
;DEFWSEPCRAIVKAYEKTDKAILGNTPELGPSGSIVVTAIVIDGKKLLVANVGDSRAVLCRNGRAIQLSVDHEQGTSTECGSIETRGGFVSNMPGDVPRVDGQLAVSRAFGDKNLKLHLHSDPDVREVDIDSGTEFLILASDGFWKVMENQEVVDFVRKTKDRQVAAKQLAAEALNRESKDGISCI
;
A
#
# COMPACT_ATOMS: atom_id res chain seq x y z
N ASP A 1 2.16 -25.73 -2.53
CA ASP A 1 0.98 -26.09 -3.36
C ASP A 1 -0.28 -25.28 -3.07
N GLU A 2 -0.49 -24.71 -1.88
CA GLU A 2 -1.69 -23.92 -1.55
C GLU A 2 -1.96 -22.67 -2.42
N PHE A 3 -0.92 -22.05 -2.98
CA PHE A 3 -1.05 -20.83 -3.78
C PHE A 3 -1.93 -21.02 -5.02
N TRP A 4 -1.81 -22.16 -5.70
CA TRP A 4 -2.54 -22.41 -6.94
C TRP A 4 -4.02 -22.74 -6.71
N SER A 5 -4.37 -23.25 -5.52
CA SER A 5 -5.75 -23.55 -5.15
C SER A 5 -6.45 -22.37 -4.48
N GLU A 6 -5.76 -21.64 -3.62
CA GLU A 6 -6.31 -20.54 -2.81
C GLU A 6 -5.32 -19.35 -2.75
N PRO A 7 -5.12 -18.62 -3.86
CA PRO A 7 -4.09 -17.58 -3.95
C PRO A 7 -4.28 -16.45 -2.92
N CYS A 8 -5.52 -16.00 -2.71
CA CYS A 8 -5.83 -14.99 -1.69
C CYS A 8 -5.46 -15.45 -0.27
N ARG A 9 -5.72 -16.72 0.08
CA ARG A 9 -5.35 -17.24 1.40
C ARG A 9 -3.85 -17.43 1.53
N ALA A 10 -3.20 -17.87 0.46
CA ALA A 10 -1.75 -18.05 0.42
C ALA A 10 -1.01 -16.72 0.60
N ILE A 11 -1.47 -15.61 -0.01
CA ILE A 11 -0.83 -14.30 0.19
C ILE A 11 -1.03 -13.76 1.61
N VAL A 12 -2.21 -13.93 2.21
CA VAL A 12 -2.44 -13.56 3.63
C VAL A 12 -1.49 -14.32 4.55
N LYS A 13 -1.33 -15.63 4.34
CA LYS A 13 -0.37 -16.45 5.10
C LYS A 13 1.08 -16.03 4.86
N ALA A 14 1.42 -15.61 3.63
CA ALA A 14 2.75 -15.11 3.32
C ALA A 14 3.04 -13.81 4.08
N TYR A 15 2.07 -12.89 4.15
CA TYR A 15 2.16 -11.66 4.94
C TYR A 15 2.37 -11.98 6.42
N GLU A 16 1.55 -12.87 7.00
CA GLU A 16 1.68 -13.29 8.40
C GLU A 16 3.06 -13.90 8.70
N LYS A 17 3.54 -14.81 7.85
CA LYS A 17 4.86 -15.44 8.01
C LYS A 17 5.99 -14.41 7.90
N THR A 18 5.86 -13.46 6.99
CA THR A 18 6.87 -12.42 6.76
C THR A 18 6.95 -11.46 7.96
N ASP A 19 5.80 -11.00 8.47
CA ASP A 19 5.75 -10.16 9.65
C ASP A 19 6.34 -10.88 10.89
N LYS A 20 5.98 -12.15 11.11
CA LYS A 20 6.59 -12.97 12.18
C LYS A 20 8.10 -13.10 12.03
N ALA A 21 8.61 -13.27 10.82
CA ALA A 21 10.03 -13.33 10.56
C ALA A 21 10.72 -11.99 10.88
N ILE A 22 10.12 -10.86 10.50
CA ILE A 22 10.64 -9.52 10.84
C ILE A 22 10.68 -9.31 12.35
N LEU A 23 9.58 -9.64 13.06
CA LEU A 23 9.48 -9.49 14.51
C LEU A 23 10.44 -10.43 15.27
N GLY A 24 10.71 -11.62 14.73
CA GLY A 24 11.68 -12.56 15.27
C GLY A 24 13.12 -12.04 15.19
N ASN A 25 13.43 -11.26 14.16
CA ASN A 25 14.76 -10.68 13.92
C ASN A 25 14.93 -9.26 14.50
N THR A 26 13.94 -8.72 15.21
CA THR A 26 14.04 -7.40 15.87
C THR A 26 15.27 -7.23 16.79
N PRO A 27 15.74 -8.24 17.55
CA PRO A 27 16.95 -8.08 18.37
C PRO A 27 18.21 -7.71 17.58
N GLU A 28 18.28 -8.14 16.31
CA GLU A 28 19.41 -7.87 15.42
C GLU A 28 19.18 -6.64 14.54
N LEU A 29 17.95 -6.47 14.03
CA LEU A 29 17.58 -5.41 13.08
C LEU A 29 17.16 -4.09 13.74
N GLY A 30 16.87 -4.12 15.05
CA GLY A 30 16.29 -2.99 15.78
C GLY A 30 14.78 -2.81 15.52
N PRO A 31 14.14 -1.86 16.23
CA PRO A 31 12.73 -1.54 16.02
C PRO A 31 12.57 -0.84 14.67
N SER A 32 11.91 -1.51 13.74
CA SER A 32 11.56 -0.94 12.44
C SER A 32 10.26 -1.53 11.92
N GLY A 33 9.64 -0.84 10.99
CA GLY A 33 8.45 -1.28 10.28
C GLY A 33 8.47 -0.85 8.83
N SER A 34 7.54 -1.40 8.06
CA SER A 34 7.41 -1.10 6.64
C SER A 34 5.99 -1.32 6.15
N ILE A 35 5.60 -0.55 5.14
CA ILE A 35 4.38 -0.73 4.38
C ILE A 35 4.67 -1.60 3.15
N VAL A 36 3.65 -2.30 2.66
CA VAL A 36 3.80 -3.23 1.55
C VAL A 36 2.57 -3.19 0.65
N VAL A 37 2.78 -2.85 -0.62
CA VAL A 37 1.84 -3.14 -1.70
C VAL A 37 2.45 -4.19 -2.63
N THR A 38 1.71 -5.26 -2.88
CA THR A 38 2.16 -6.41 -3.69
C THR A 38 1.20 -6.61 -4.85
N ALA A 39 1.75 -6.92 -6.03
CA ALA A 39 0.99 -7.38 -7.19
C ALA A 39 1.55 -8.71 -7.70
N ILE A 40 0.67 -9.68 -7.97
CA ILE A 40 1.02 -10.97 -8.55
C ILE A 40 0.18 -11.20 -9.81
N VAL A 41 0.85 -11.44 -10.93
CA VAL A 41 0.20 -11.82 -12.19
C VAL A 41 0.22 -13.34 -12.30
N ILE A 42 -0.96 -13.95 -12.42
CA ILE A 42 -1.16 -15.39 -12.53
C ILE A 42 -1.59 -15.71 -13.96
N ASP A 43 -0.77 -16.48 -14.67
CA ASP A 43 -0.97 -16.94 -16.05
C ASP A 43 -1.26 -15.81 -17.08
N GLY A 44 -0.89 -14.57 -16.76
CA GLY A 44 -1.23 -13.39 -17.57
C GLY A 44 -2.73 -13.07 -17.62
N LYS A 45 -3.55 -13.75 -16.82
CA LYS A 45 -5.02 -13.65 -16.84
C LYS A 45 -5.61 -13.08 -15.58
N LYS A 46 -4.96 -13.27 -14.44
CA LYS A 46 -5.41 -12.74 -13.16
C LYS A 46 -4.35 -11.85 -12.55
N LEU A 47 -4.81 -10.78 -11.91
CA LEU A 47 -4.00 -9.88 -11.12
C LEU A 47 -4.49 -9.92 -9.68
N LEU A 48 -3.60 -10.34 -8.78
CA LEU A 48 -3.82 -10.29 -7.35
C LEU A 48 -3.08 -9.10 -6.76
N VAL A 49 -3.77 -8.24 -6.03
CA VAL A 49 -3.20 -7.11 -5.30
C VAL A 49 -3.42 -7.30 -3.81
N ALA A 50 -2.38 -7.08 -3.02
CA ALA A 50 -2.47 -7.08 -1.56
C ALA A 50 -1.78 -5.84 -0.98
N ASN A 51 -2.40 -5.19 0.01
CA ASN A 51 -1.83 -3.99 0.61
C ASN A 51 -1.85 -4.02 2.14
N VAL A 52 -0.78 -3.51 2.75
CA VAL A 52 -0.66 -3.15 4.18
C VAL A 52 0.03 -1.80 4.24
N GLY A 53 -0.70 -0.75 4.62
CA GLY A 53 -0.19 0.62 4.76
C GLY A 53 -0.88 1.58 3.80
N ASP A 54 -0.24 2.69 3.50
CA ASP A 54 -0.76 3.81 2.69
C ASP A 54 -0.14 3.89 1.29
N SER A 55 0.64 2.87 0.89
CA SER A 55 0.93 2.64 -0.53
C SER A 55 -0.33 2.24 -1.28
N ARG A 56 -0.37 2.52 -2.58
CA ARG A 56 -1.56 2.28 -3.41
C ARG A 56 -1.23 1.61 -4.73
N ALA A 57 -2.14 0.73 -5.15
CA ALA A 57 -2.17 0.10 -6.46
C ALA A 57 -3.31 0.67 -7.31
N VAL A 58 -2.99 1.20 -8.49
CA VAL A 58 -3.98 1.76 -9.43
C VAL A 58 -3.83 1.10 -10.80
N LEU A 59 -4.91 0.48 -11.27
CA LEU A 59 -5.02 -0.14 -12.59
C LEU A 59 -5.56 0.88 -13.59
N CYS A 60 -4.90 1.03 -14.72
CA CYS A 60 -5.48 1.68 -15.89
C CYS A 60 -6.23 0.64 -16.74
N ARG A 61 -7.54 0.85 -16.89
CA ARG A 61 -8.40 0.07 -17.79
C ARG A 61 -9.18 0.97 -18.72
N ASN A 62 -8.99 0.83 -20.03
CA ASN A 62 -9.62 1.67 -21.05
C ASN A 62 -9.44 3.18 -20.76
N GLY A 63 -8.25 3.56 -20.30
CA GLY A 63 -7.90 4.92 -19.92
C GLY A 63 -8.46 5.41 -18.59
N ARG A 64 -9.16 4.56 -17.83
CA ARG A 64 -9.74 4.90 -16.53
C ARG A 64 -8.91 4.34 -15.39
N ALA A 65 -8.66 5.16 -14.39
CA ALA A 65 -8.04 4.73 -13.14
C ALA A 65 -9.02 3.93 -12.28
N ILE A 66 -8.58 2.75 -11.84
CA ILE A 66 -9.29 1.88 -10.91
C ILE A 66 -8.35 1.56 -9.76
N GLN A 67 -8.60 2.12 -8.58
CA GLN A 67 -7.84 1.79 -7.38
C GLN A 67 -8.17 0.35 -6.95
N LEU A 68 -7.12 -0.47 -6.81
CA LEU A 68 -7.23 -1.89 -6.46
C LEU A 68 -6.95 -2.16 -4.98
N SER A 69 -6.14 -1.33 -4.32
CA SER A 69 -5.82 -1.43 -2.89
C SER A 69 -6.71 -0.54 -2.02
N VAL A 70 -6.81 -0.87 -0.74
CA VAL A 70 -7.35 0.01 0.30
C VAL A 70 -6.17 0.62 1.04
N ASP A 71 -6.18 1.94 1.23
CA ASP A 71 -5.13 2.64 1.96
C ASP A 71 -5.46 2.61 3.44
N HIS A 72 -4.54 2.13 4.26
CA HIS A 72 -4.72 1.93 5.71
C HIS A 72 -4.32 3.18 6.48
N GLU A 73 -5.11 4.23 6.24
CA GLU A 73 -5.01 5.51 6.94
C GLU A 73 -5.73 5.46 8.30
N GLN A 74 -5.08 6.05 9.30
CA GLN A 74 -5.45 6.00 10.72
C GLN A 74 -6.70 6.81 11.03
N GLY A 75 -7.18 7.63 10.09
CA GLY A 75 -8.38 8.44 10.24
C GLY A 75 -9.67 7.76 9.77
N THR A 76 -9.58 6.56 9.19
CA THR A 76 -10.77 5.85 8.72
C THR A 76 -11.52 5.21 9.90
N SER A 77 -12.86 5.31 9.90
CA SER A 77 -13.69 4.81 11.01
C SER A 77 -13.44 3.34 11.36
N THR A 78 -13.18 2.50 10.35
CA THR A 78 -12.86 1.08 10.51
C THR A 78 -11.53 0.87 11.24
N GLU A 79 -10.48 1.58 10.83
CA GLU A 79 -9.15 1.43 11.43
C GLU A 79 -9.09 2.05 12.83
N CYS A 80 -9.72 3.22 13.05
CA CYS A 80 -9.86 3.82 14.37
C CYS A 80 -10.53 2.85 15.36
N GLY A 81 -11.71 2.31 15.01
CA GLY A 81 -12.43 1.40 15.90
C GLY A 81 -11.64 0.12 16.20
N SER A 82 -10.91 -0.40 15.20
CA SER A 82 -10.01 -1.53 15.33
C SER A 82 -8.86 -1.27 16.32
N ILE A 83 -8.29 -0.06 16.33
CA ILE A 83 -7.24 0.35 17.27
C ILE A 83 -7.80 0.51 18.69
N GLU A 84 -8.91 1.23 18.82
CA GLU A 84 -9.55 1.53 20.12
C GLU A 84 -10.05 0.27 20.84
N THR A 85 -10.60 -0.70 20.10
CA THR A 85 -11.04 -1.99 20.68
C THR A 85 -9.90 -2.83 21.27
N ARG A 86 -8.65 -2.54 20.88
CA ARG A 86 -7.45 -3.19 21.42
C ARG A 86 -6.78 -2.39 22.54
N GLY A 87 -7.37 -1.26 22.94
CA GLY A 87 -6.86 -0.39 23.99
C GLY A 87 -5.88 0.68 23.50
N GLY A 88 -5.68 0.81 22.18
CA GLY A 88 -4.89 1.89 21.58
C GLY A 88 -5.71 3.15 21.36
N PHE A 89 -5.08 4.19 20.81
CA PHE A 89 -5.76 5.42 20.41
C PHE A 89 -5.17 6.03 19.14
N VAL A 90 -5.92 6.91 18.49
CA VAL A 90 -5.43 7.74 17.37
C VAL A 90 -5.32 9.19 17.85
N SER A 91 -4.10 9.73 17.90
CA SER A 91 -3.88 11.14 18.26
C SER A 91 -4.13 12.05 17.07
N ASN A 92 -4.95 13.08 17.24
CA ASN A 92 -5.22 14.10 16.24
C ASN A 92 -4.76 15.47 16.76
N MET A 93 -3.47 15.79 16.57
CA MET A 93 -2.92 17.09 16.95
C MET A 93 -3.11 18.11 15.81
N PRO A 94 -3.51 19.36 16.10
CA PRO A 94 -3.63 20.39 15.08
C PRO A 94 -2.31 20.61 14.32
N GLY A 95 -2.35 20.45 13.00
CA GLY A 95 -1.18 20.62 12.13
C GLY A 95 -0.27 19.38 12.00
N ASP A 96 -0.64 18.24 12.60
CA ASP A 96 0.00 16.95 12.38
C ASP A 96 -0.97 15.97 11.72
N VAL A 97 -0.43 14.91 11.13
CA VAL A 97 -1.23 13.77 10.67
C VAL A 97 -1.70 12.94 11.86
N PRO A 98 -2.85 12.26 11.78
CA PRO A 98 -3.27 11.28 12.77
C PRO A 98 -2.16 10.25 13.04
N ARG A 99 -2.01 9.80 14.29
CA ARG A 99 -1.00 8.79 14.66
C ARG A 99 -1.53 7.76 15.64
N VAL A 100 -1.27 6.49 15.36
CA VAL A 100 -1.54 5.37 16.28
C VAL A 100 -0.62 5.50 17.48
N ASP A 101 -1.21 5.55 18.67
CA ASP A 101 -0.57 5.80 19.96
C ASP A 101 0.38 7.02 19.97
N GLY A 102 0.10 8.03 19.15
CA GLY A 102 0.95 9.20 18.98
C GLY A 102 2.26 8.96 18.23
N GLN A 103 2.48 7.78 17.66
CA GLN A 103 3.76 7.37 17.09
C GLN A 103 3.69 7.20 15.57
N LEU A 104 2.77 6.35 15.06
CA LEU A 104 2.81 5.90 13.68
C LEU A 104 1.66 6.43 12.83
N ALA A 105 1.97 7.01 11.67
CA ALA A 105 1.00 7.54 10.72
C ALA A 105 0.56 6.50 9.67
N VAL A 106 0.42 5.23 10.06
CA VAL A 106 -0.25 4.13 9.33
C VAL A 106 -0.98 3.23 10.33
N SER A 107 -2.13 2.64 9.96
CA SER A 107 -2.92 1.77 10.86
C SER A 107 -2.61 0.28 10.69
N ARG A 108 -1.90 -0.06 9.62
CA ARG A 108 -1.35 -1.41 9.40
C ARG A 108 0.07 -1.29 8.83
N ALA A 109 0.96 -2.13 9.34
CA ALA A 109 2.37 -2.17 8.93
C ALA A 109 2.96 -3.55 9.22
N PHE A 110 4.06 -3.89 8.54
CA PHE A 110 4.95 -4.97 8.96
C PHE A 110 5.91 -4.46 10.04
N GLY A 111 6.33 -5.32 10.96
CA GLY A 111 7.25 -4.94 12.04
C GLY A 111 6.56 -4.06 13.09
N ASP A 112 7.21 -2.99 13.53
CA ASP A 112 6.72 -2.08 14.58
C ASP A 112 6.32 -2.80 15.87
N LYS A 113 7.23 -3.67 16.36
CA LYS A 113 7.00 -4.58 17.50
C LYS A 113 6.34 -3.92 18.71
N ASN A 114 6.72 -2.69 19.03
CA ASN A 114 6.18 -1.96 20.20
C ASN A 114 4.71 -1.56 20.04
N LEU A 115 4.23 -1.46 18.81
CA LEU A 115 2.88 -1.05 18.46
C LEU A 115 2.01 -2.22 17.98
N LYS A 116 2.56 -3.45 17.88
CA LYS A 116 1.84 -4.64 17.38
C LYS A 116 0.61 -5.08 18.18
N LEU A 117 0.42 -4.56 19.39
CA LEU A 117 -0.83 -4.76 20.12
C LEU A 117 -2.00 -4.01 19.44
N HIS A 118 -1.71 -2.90 18.77
CA HIS A 118 -2.72 -2.02 18.18
C HIS A 118 -2.64 -1.97 16.64
N LEU A 119 -1.47 -2.28 16.05
CA LEU A 119 -1.25 -2.45 14.60
C LEU A 119 -1.48 -3.88 14.13
N HIS A 120 -1.96 -4.02 12.89
CA HIS A 120 -2.09 -5.31 12.21
C HIS A 120 -1.23 -5.36 10.95
N SER A 121 -0.97 -6.56 10.46
CA SER A 121 -0.23 -6.83 9.23
C SER A 121 -1.01 -7.71 8.26
N ASP A 122 -2.31 -7.91 8.51
CA ASP A 122 -3.20 -8.61 7.58
C ASP A 122 -3.53 -7.71 6.39
N PRO A 123 -3.33 -8.21 5.15
CA PRO A 123 -3.57 -7.41 3.97
C PRO A 123 -5.04 -7.37 3.58
N ASP A 124 -5.45 -6.25 3.01
CA ASP A 124 -6.60 -6.22 2.12
C ASP A 124 -6.18 -6.77 0.76
N VAL A 125 -6.88 -7.81 0.29
CA VAL A 125 -6.55 -8.56 -0.93
C VAL A 125 -7.65 -8.43 -1.95
N ARG A 126 -7.28 -8.12 -3.19
CA ARG A 126 -8.20 -8.01 -4.32
C ARG A 126 -7.68 -8.80 -5.51
N GLU A 127 -8.53 -9.67 -6.05
CA GLU A 127 -8.29 -10.37 -7.31
C GLU A 127 -9.11 -9.70 -8.42
N VAL A 128 -8.50 -9.44 -9.58
CA VAL A 128 -9.17 -8.93 -10.78
C VAL A 128 -8.68 -9.66 -12.02
N ASP A 129 -9.56 -9.82 -13.01
CA ASP A 129 -9.17 -10.37 -14.31
C ASP A 129 -8.35 -9.35 -15.11
N ILE A 130 -7.39 -9.84 -15.89
CA ILE A 130 -6.65 -9.11 -16.91
C ILE A 130 -7.36 -9.37 -18.23
N ASP A 131 -7.89 -8.30 -18.82
CA ASP A 131 -8.62 -8.33 -20.09
C ASP A 131 -7.94 -7.42 -21.12
N SER A 132 -8.50 -7.36 -22.34
CA SER A 132 -7.98 -6.52 -23.41
C SER A 132 -8.03 -5.02 -23.13
N GLY A 133 -8.78 -4.60 -22.11
CA GLY A 133 -8.84 -3.21 -21.67
C GLY A 133 -7.79 -2.86 -20.63
N THR A 134 -7.15 -3.85 -19.99
CA THR A 134 -6.05 -3.63 -19.03
C THR A 134 -4.82 -3.07 -19.75
N GLU A 135 -4.46 -1.82 -19.47
CA GLU A 135 -3.31 -1.16 -20.10
C GLU A 135 -2.04 -1.25 -19.26
N PHE A 136 -2.16 -1.01 -17.95
CA PHE A 136 -1.06 -1.07 -16.99
C PHE A 136 -1.50 -0.98 -15.53
N LEU A 137 -0.61 -1.38 -14.63
CA LEU A 137 -0.72 -1.21 -13.19
C LEU A 137 0.34 -0.22 -12.73
N ILE A 138 -0.01 0.62 -11.76
CA ILE A 138 0.90 1.51 -11.03
C ILE A 138 0.89 1.06 -9.58
N LEU A 139 2.08 0.80 -9.03
CA LEU A 139 2.28 0.67 -7.59
C LEU A 139 3.11 1.85 -7.12
N ALA A 140 2.60 2.62 -6.16
CA ALA A 140 3.37 3.75 -5.65
C ALA A 140 3.13 4.03 -4.17
N SER A 141 4.12 4.66 -3.54
CA SER A 141 4.02 5.17 -2.17
C SER A 141 3.09 6.39 -2.08
N ASP A 142 2.63 6.67 -0.87
CA ASP A 142 1.81 7.82 -0.48
C ASP A 142 2.35 9.19 -0.94
N GLY A 143 3.67 9.32 -1.08
CA GLY A 143 4.32 10.52 -1.62
C GLY A 143 3.80 10.95 -2.99
N PHE A 144 3.20 10.05 -3.78
CA PHE A 144 2.47 10.40 -5.01
C PHE A 144 1.03 10.79 -4.72
N TRP A 145 0.32 9.96 -3.96
CA TRP A 145 -1.12 10.03 -3.79
C TRP A 145 -1.57 11.21 -2.93
N LYS A 146 -0.66 11.80 -2.16
CA LYS A 146 -0.88 13.04 -1.40
C LYS A 146 -0.92 14.30 -2.27
N VAL A 147 -0.35 14.26 -3.48
CA VAL A 147 -0.21 15.45 -4.37
C VAL A 147 -0.79 15.27 -5.77
N MET A 148 -1.24 14.06 -6.10
CA MET A 148 -1.82 13.74 -7.41
C MET A 148 -2.99 12.77 -7.27
N GLU A 149 -4.04 13.02 -8.05
CA GLU A 149 -5.23 12.16 -8.10
C GLU A 149 -4.99 10.91 -8.96
N ASN A 150 -5.69 9.81 -8.66
CA ASN A 150 -5.53 8.53 -9.36
C ASN A 150 -5.65 8.65 -10.88
N GLN A 151 -6.66 9.39 -11.36
CA GLN A 151 -6.89 9.59 -12.80
C GLN A 151 -5.83 10.48 -13.44
N GLU A 152 -5.36 11.49 -12.71
CA GLU A 152 -4.29 12.38 -13.18
C GLU A 152 -2.99 11.60 -13.41
N VAL A 153 -2.63 10.73 -12.47
CA VAL A 153 -1.46 9.84 -12.58
C VAL A 153 -1.60 8.90 -13.78
N VAL A 154 -2.76 8.29 -13.99
CA VAL A 154 -3.03 7.43 -15.15
C VAL A 154 -2.88 8.21 -16.46
N ASP A 155 -3.48 9.39 -16.57
CA ASP A 155 -3.40 10.21 -17.78
C ASP A 155 -1.99 10.74 -18.02
N PHE A 156 -1.22 10.99 -16.97
CA PHE A 156 0.20 11.33 -17.07
C PHE A 156 1.00 10.18 -17.67
N VAL A 157 0.89 8.98 -17.10
CA VAL A 157 1.63 7.79 -17.55
C VAL A 157 1.25 7.41 -18.99
N ARG A 158 -0.02 7.59 -19.39
CA ARG A 158 -0.48 7.33 -20.77
C ARG A 158 0.17 8.20 -21.84
N LYS A 159 0.71 9.37 -21.50
CA LYS A 159 1.39 10.26 -22.45
C LYS A 159 2.74 9.72 -22.91
N THR A 160 3.36 8.85 -22.11
CA THR A 160 4.71 8.34 -22.35
C THR A 160 4.67 6.84 -22.60
N LYS A 161 5.16 6.39 -23.77
CA LYS A 161 5.16 4.96 -24.14
C LYS A 161 6.11 4.14 -23.26
N ASP A 162 7.29 4.69 -22.97
CA ASP A 162 8.29 4.03 -22.13
C ASP A 162 7.89 4.15 -20.66
N ARG A 163 7.66 3.02 -20.00
CA ARG A 163 7.15 2.98 -18.63
C ARG A 163 8.17 3.39 -17.59
N GLN A 164 9.44 3.11 -17.84
CA GLN A 164 10.52 3.55 -16.95
C GLN A 164 10.70 5.06 -17.03
N VAL A 165 10.58 5.64 -18.23
CA VAL A 165 10.59 7.10 -18.40
C VAL A 165 9.34 7.72 -17.77
N ALA A 166 8.16 7.12 -17.96
CA ALA A 166 6.92 7.59 -17.35
C ALA A 166 7.01 7.62 -15.82
N ALA A 167 7.52 6.55 -15.19
CA ALA A 167 7.70 6.49 -13.74
C ALA A 167 8.69 7.56 -13.21
N LYS A 168 9.81 7.78 -13.92
CA LYS A 168 10.77 8.85 -13.57
C LYS A 168 10.17 10.25 -13.71
N GLN A 169 9.43 10.49 -14.79
CA GLN A 169 8.76 11.78 -15.02
C GLN A 169 7.68 12.02 -13.97
N LEU A 170 6.93 10.97 -13.61
CA LEU A 170 5.92 11.05 -12.57
C LEU A 170 6.56 11.38 -11.21
N ALA A 171 7.69 10.74 -10.87
CA ALA A 171 8.42 11.03 -9.63
C ALA A 171 8.91 12.49 -9.58
N ALA A 172 9.41 13.01 -10.71
CA ALA A 172 9.80 14.41 -10.81
C ALA A 172 8.59 15.37 -10.67
N GLU A 173 7.43 15.01 -11.21
CA GLU A 173 6.20 15.79 -11.06
C GLU A 173 5.74 15.83 -9.60
N ALA A 174 5.78 14.71 -8.87
CA ALA A 174 5.46 14.69 -7.44
C ALA A 174 6.41 15.57 -6.61
N LEU A 175 7.71 15.59 -6.94
CA LEU A 175 8.69 16.50 -6.33
C LEU A 175 8.40 17.97 -6.65
N ASN A 176 8.04 18.28 -7.90
CA ASN A 176 7.67 19.64 -8.31
C ASN A 176 6.42 20.17 -7.58
N ARG A 177 5.56 19.26 -7.12
CA ARG A 177 4.38 19.55 -6.28
C ARG A 177 4.69 19.59 -4.79
N GLU A 178 5.97 19.67 -4.44
CA GLU A 178 6.44 19.79 -3.06
C GLU A 178 6.04 18.60 -2.17
N SER A 179 5.95 17.39 -2.74
CA SER A 179 5.79 16.17 -1.94
C SER A 179 6.93 16.03 -0.93
N LYS A 180 6.57 15.73 0.32
CA LYS A 180 7.50 15.69 1.46
C LYS A 180 7.84 14.28 1.92
N ASP A 181 7.24 13.28 1.29
CA ASP A 181 7.36 11.87 1.66
C ASP A 181 8.28 11.11 0.70
N GLY A 182 8.57 9.85 1.03
CA GLY A 182 9.32 8.96 0.15
C GLY A 182 8.54 8.72 -1.16
N ILE A 183 9.20 8.89 -2.30
CA ILE A 183 8.61 8.74 -3.63
C ILE A 183 9.17 7.48 -4.27
N SER A 184 8.32 6.48 -4.48
CA SER A 184 8.65 5.24 -5.19
C SER A 184 7.49 4.82 -6.08
N CYS A 185 7.77 4.46 -7.33
CA CYS A 185 6.78 4.07 -8.33
C CYS A 185 7.30 2.90 -9.16
N ILE A 186 6.44 1.90 -9.39
CA ILE A 186 6.65 0.75 -10.27
C ILE A 186 5.55 0.74 -11.33
#